data_AF-A0A1Z9CPK7-F1
#
_entry.id   AF-A0A1Z9CPK7-F1
#
_cell.length_a   1.000
_cell.length_b   1.000
_cell.length_c   1.000
_cell.angle_alpha   90.00
_cell.angle_beta   90.00
_cell.angle_gamma   90.00
#
_symmetry.space_group_name_H-M   'P 1'
#
loop_
_entity.id
_entity.type
_entity.pdbx_description
1 polymer ?
#
loop_
_entity_poly.entity_id
_entity_poly.type
_entity_poly.pdbx_seq_one_letter_code
_entity_poly.pdbx_strand_id
1 'polypeptide(L)' 'MTFIEVKARQNEQSALDSITAHQWRRISNAADIFMSQQRQYADCSWRFDAIIIVPRQWPKRFKNMWDDEVHGF' A
#
# COMPACT_ATOMS: atom_id res chain seq x y z
N MET A 1 8.53 -6.20 -6.27
CA MET A 1 7.52 -6.73 -5.30
C MET A 1 6.37 -5.73 -5.15
N THR A 2 5.20 -6.14 -4.66
CA THR A 2 4.12 -5.19 -4.31
C THR A 2 3.54 -5.53 -2.94
N PHE A 3 3.51 -4.53 -2.06
CA PHE A 3 2.76 -4.57 -0.81
C PHE A 3 1.40 -3.90 -1.03
N ILE A 4 0.32 -4.54 -0.59
CA ILE A 4 -1.04 -4.08 -0.89
C ILE A 4 -1.83 -3.87 0.39
N GLU A 5 -2.30 -2.66 0.63
CA GLU A 5 -3.32 -2.38 1.65
C GLU A 5 -4.71 -2.62 1.07
N VAL A 6 -5.56 -3.38 1.76
CA VAL A 6 -6.93 -3.65 1.31
C VAL A 6 -7.93 -2.96 2.23
N LYS A 7 -8.81 -2.12 1.66
CA LYS A 7 -9.84 -1.39 2.41
C LYS A 7 -11.23 -1.69 1.89
N ALA A 8 -12.06 -2.31 2.73
CA ALA A 8 -13.48 -2.48 2.48
C ALA A 8 -14.29 -1.37 3.15
N ARG A 9 -15.04 -0.58 2.38
CA ARG A 9 -15.88 0.51 2.89
C ARG A 9 -17.16 0.70 2.05
N GLN A 10 -18.09 1.49 2.56
CA GLN A 10 -19.38 1.75 1.91
C GLN A 10 -19.25 2.58 0.63
N ASN A 11 -18.20 3.40 0.51
CA ASN A 11 -17.89 4.13 -0.71
C ASN A 11 -16.37 4.31 -0.85
N GLU A 12 -15.94 4.66 -2.06
CA GLU A 12 -14.54 4.81 -2.43
C GLU A 12 -13.83 5.91 -1.62
N GLN A 13 -14.47 7.07 -1.46
CA GLN A 13 -13.89 8.20 -0.73
C GLN A 13 -13.55 7.82 0.71
N SER A 14 -14.48 7.18 1.42
CA SER A 14 -14.26 6.72 2.80
C SER A 14 -13.17 5.65 2.92
N ALA A 15 -12.90 4.90 1.84
CA ALA A 15 -11.76 3.99 1.79
C ALA A 15 -10.45 4.74 1.57
N LEU A 16 -10.40 5.67 0.61
CA LEU A 16 -9.24 6.52 0.35
C LEU A 16 -8.85 7.33 1.58
N ASP A 17 -9.83 8.00 2.22
CA ASP A 17 -9.63 8.79 3.45
C ASP A 17 -9.14 7.94 4.62
N SER A 18 -9.45 6.64 4.62
CA SER A 18 -8.99 5.72 5.68
C SER A 18 -7.53 5.30 5.53
N ILE A 19 -6.87 5.67 4.45
CA ILE A 19 -5.45 5.38 4.24
C ILE A 19 -4.64 6.61 4.65
N THR A 20 -4.16 6.57 5.88
CA THR A 20 -3.44 7.67 6.50
C THR A 20 -1.92 7.48 6.43
N ALA A 21 -1.17 8.55 6.66
CA ALA A 21 0.29 8.49 6.82
C ALA A 21 0.74 7.52 7.94
N HIS A 22 -0.09 7.27 8.94
CA HIS A 22 0.21 6.27 9.97
C HIS A 22 0.07 4.83 9.43
N GLN A 23 -0.95 4.52 8.62
CA GLN A 23 -1.00 3.22 7.94
C GLN A 23 0.19 3.05 7.02
N TRP A 24 0.55 4.10 6.28
CA TRP A 24 1.71 4.09 5.40
C TRP A 24 2.98 3.63 6.11
N ARG A 25 3.35 4.33 7.19
CA ARG A 25 4.55 4.03 7.97
C ARG A 25 4.55 2.61 8.55
N ARG A 26 3.40 2.09 8.93
CA ARG A 26 3.30 0.69 9.41
C ARG A 26 3.59 -0.32 8.31
N ILE A 27 3.11 -0.09 7.08
CA ILE A 27 3.31 -1.01 5.96
C ILE A 27 4.74 -0.87 5.42
N SER A 28 5.28 0.34 5.37
CA SER A 28 6.69 0.61 5.03
C SER A 28 7.64 -0.15 5.97
N ASN A 29 7.49 0.01 7.30
CA ASN A 29 8.30 -0.73 8.27
C ASN A 29 8.16 -2.26 8.12
N ALA A 30 6.96 -2.76 7.82
CA ALA A 30 6.74 -4.19 7.61
C ALA A 30 7.40 -4.68 6.32
N ALA A 31 7.38 -3.86 5.27
CA ALA A 31 8.06 -4.13 4.01
C ALA A 31 9.58 -4.21 4.21
N ASP A 32 10.18 -3.26 4.95
CA ASP A 32 11.60 -3.27 5.27
C ASP A 32 12.02 -4.55 6.00
N ILE A 33 11.26 -4.93 7.04
CA ILE A 33 11.52 -6.15 7.80
C ILE A 33 11.39 -7.38 6.89
N PHE A 34 10.31 -7.47 6.11
CA PHE A 34 10.10 -8.59 5.20
C PHE A 34 11.25 -8.71 4.21
N MET A 35 11.65 -7.61 3.60
CA MET A 35 12.62 -7.58 2.52
C MET A 35 14.06 -7.77 3.01
N SER A 36 14.36 -7.38 4.25
CA SER A 36 15.64 -7.72 4.90
C SER A 36 15.91 -9.23 4.94
N GLN A 37 14.85 -10.04 4.89
CA GLN A 37 14.90 -11.51 4.91
C GLN A 37 14.88 -12.12 3.50
N GLN A 38 14.57 -11.34 2.46
CA GLN A 38 14.42 -11.82 1.09
C GLN A 38 15.62 -11.47 0.22
N ARG A 39 16.76 -12.12 0.47
CA ARG A 39 18.02 -11.88 -0.25
C ARG A 39 17.90 -12.02 -1.78
N GLN A 40 17.03 -12.91 -2.25
CA GLN A 40 16.75 -13.15 -3.67
C GLN A 40 16.07 -11.96 -4.39
N TYR A 41 15.50 -11.02 -3.64
CA TYR A 41 14.80 -9.85 -4.17
C TYR A 41 15.50 -8.54 -3.79
N ALA A 42 16.76 -8.59 -3.34
CA ALA A 42 17.50 -7.41 -2.89
C ALA A 42 17.63 -6.33 -3.97
N ASP A 43 17.79 -6.73 -5.24
CA ASP A 43 17.90 -5.81 -6.38
C ASP A 43 16.55 -5.47 -7.04
N CYS A 44 15.44 -6.01 -6.50
CA CYS A 44 14.11 -5.74 -7.04
C CYS A 44 13.50 -4.52 -6.34
N SER A 45 13.02 -3.56 -7.13
CA SER A 45 12.19 -2.49 -6.58
C SER A 45 10.87 -3.04 -6.03
N TRP A 46 10.35 -2.36 -5.02
CA TRP A 46 9.01 -2.58 -4.51
C TRP A 46 8.18 -1.31 -4.52
N ARG A 47 6.88 -1.50 -4.36
CA ARG A 47 5.86 -0.47 -4.44
C ARG A 47 4.73 -0.82 -3.51
N PHE A 48 3.92 0.19 -3.23
CA PHE A 48 2.77 0.06 -2.38
C PHE A 48 1.51 0.48 -3.11
N ASP A 49 0.56 -0.44 -3.13
CA ASP A 49 -0.73 -0.26 -3.76
C ASP A 49 -1.84 -0.32 -2.72
N ALA A 50 -3.01 0.19 -3.08
CA ALA A 50 -4.23 -0.11 -2.35
C ALA A 50 -5.21 -0.86 -3.25
N ILE A 51 -6.00 -1.75 -2.64
CA ILE A 51 -7.20 -2.29 -3.26
C ILE A 51 -8.40 -1.86 -2.41
N ILE A 52 -9.33 -1.17 -3.06
CA ILE A 52 -10.56 -0.72 -2.43
C ILE A 52 -11.69 -1.66 -2.84
N ILE A 53 -12.43 -2.11 -1.84
CA ILE A 53 -13.60 -2.97 -1.99
C ILE A 53 -14.82 -2.16 -1.56
N VAL A 54 -15.74 -1.92 -2.50
CA VAL A 54 -17.04 -1.28 -2.23
C VAL A 54 -18.14 -2.27 -2.57
N PRO A 55 -19.19 -2.42 -1.73
CA PRO A 55 -20.29 -3.32 -2.03
C PRO A 55 -20.86 -3.11 -3.43
N ARG A 56 -21.14 -4.22 -4.12
CA ARG A 56 -21.74 -4.25 -5.48
C ARG A 56 -20.88 -3.61 -6.57
N GLN A 57 -19.60 -3.36 -6.32
CA GLN A 57 -18.64 -2.87 -7.29
C GLN A 57 -17.46 -3.83 -7.40
N TRP A 58 -16.81 -3.82 -8.57
CA TRP A 58 -15.55 -4.52 -8.73
C TRP A 58 -14.46 -3.88 -7.86
N PRO A 59 -13.54 -4.68 -7.29
CA PRO A 59 -12.40 -4.14 -6.56
C PRO A 59 -11.58 -3.21 -7.46
N LYS A 60 -11.21 -2.05 -6.92
CA LYS A 60 -10.39 -1.07 -7.62
C LYS A 60 -9.00 -1.04 -7.03
N ARG A 61 -7.98 -1.17 -7.89
CA ARG A 61 -6.58 -1.11 -7.49
C ARG A 61 -6.01 0.27 -7.79
N PHE A 62 -5.48 0.92 -6.76
CA PHE A 62 -4.74 2.17 -6.83
C PHE A 62 -3.26 1.84 -6.74
N LYS A 63 -2.53 2.18 -7.80
CA LYS A 63 -1.13 1.84 -7.99
C LYS A 63 -0.25 2.95 -7.44
N ASN A 64 0.86 2.59 -6.79
CA ASN A 64 1.86 3.55 -6.29
C ASN A 64 1.20 4.70 -5.50
N MET A 65 0.35 4.35 -4.53
CA MET A 65 -0.45 5.37 -3.83
C MET A 65 0.38 6.36 -3.02
N TRP A 66 1.62 5.99 -2.69
CA TRP A 66 2.59 6.85 -2.04
C TRP A 66 3.92 6.69 -2.78
N ASP A 67 4.45 7.81 -3.24
CA ASP A 67 5.76 7.88 -3.83
C ASP A 67 6.78 8.20 -2.72
N ASP A 68 7.69 7.26 -2.47
CA ASP A 68 8.78 7.45 -1.50
C ASP A 68 9.74 8.57 -1.96
N GLU A 69 9.75 8.94 -3.25
CA GLU A 69 10.61 10.02 -3.77
C GLU A 69 10.13 11.44 -3.39
N VAL A 70 8.86 11.63 -3.01
CA VAL A 70 8.29 12.98 -2.74
C VAL A 70 8.16 13.27 -1.25
N HIS A 71 8.23 12.25 -0.40
CA HIS A 71 8.02 12.37 1.04
C HIS A 71 9.14 11.70 1.81
N GLY A 72 10.35 12.27 1.70
CA GLY A 72 11.40 12.04 2.68
C GLY A 72 10.85 12.32 4.08
N PHE A 73 10.70 11.24 4.85
CA PHE A 73 10.63 11.31 6.31
C PHE A 73 12.02 11.12 6.88
#